data_AF-Q8XLD8-F1
#
_entry.id   AF-Q8XLD8-F1
#
_cell.length_a   1.000
_cell.length_b   1.000
_cell.length_c   1.000
_cell.angle_alpha   90.00
_cell.angle_beta   90.00
_cell.angle_gamma   90.00
#
_symmetry.space_group_name_H-M   'P 1'
#
loop_
_entity.id
_entity.type
_entity.pdbx_description
1 polymer ?
#
loop_
_entity_poly.entity_id
_entity_poly.type
_entity_poly.pdbx_seq_one_letter_code
_entity_poly.pdbx_strand_id
1 'polypeptide(L)'
;MGILEIPCRITHYPDYDEKFNRTKDDMILEDLISTNIMQRGVGNVNPMKMAKCIMELERIKGIYKGNHQKVKQDNLTSQYSQKDMAEELGITRQQLQDYKKLLNLIPELQQMVENGSMKATVGYKIWAKMPQEEQEKLFNDIG
;
A
#
# COMPACT_ATOMS: atom_id res chain seq x y z
N MET A 1 -30.15 -12.20 19.86
CA MET A 1 -29.66 -12.74 18.56
C MET A 1 -29.12 -14.14 18.81
N GLY A 2 -29.76 -15.17 18.25
CA GLY A 2 -29.39 -16.58 18.45
C GLY A 2 -28.41 -17.08 17.39
N ILE A 3 -27.17 -16.60 17.43
CA ILE A 3 -26.09 -17.12 16.58
C ILE A 3 -25.38 -18.21 17.39
N LEU A 4 -25.50 -19.46 16.96
CA LEU A 4 -24.92 -20.62 17.64
C LEU A 4 -23.54 -21.00 17.07
N GLU A 5 -23.31 -20.74 15.78
CA GLU A 5 -22.06 -21.05 15.09
C GLU A 5 -21.74 -19.96 14.07
N ILE A 6 -20.46 -19.63 13.91
CA ILE A 6 -19.96 -18.66 12.93
C ILE A 6 -18.95 -19.39 12.04
N PRO A 7 -19.16 -19.41 10.71
CA PRO A 7 -18.19 -20.02 9.79
C PRO A 7 -16.87 -19.24 9.83
N CYS A 8 -15.76 -19.95 10.00
CA CYS A 8 -14.42 -19.37 10.03
C CYS A 8 -13.47 -20.10 9.08
N ARG A 9 -12.49 -19.36 8.53
CA ARG A 9 -11.36 -19.92 7.78
C ARG A 9 -10.16 -19.95 8.73
N ILE A 10 -9.65 -21.15 9.02
CA ILE A 10 -8.42 -21.31 9.80
C ILE A 10 -7.27 -21.51 8.82
N THR A 11 -6.37 -20.53 8.74
CA THR A 11 -5.14 -20.62 7.94
C THR A 11 -3.96 -20.88 8.88
N HIS A 12 -3.16 -21.90 8.58
CA HIS A 12 -1.92 -22.17 9.31
C HIS A 12 -0.74 -21.56 8.56
N TYR A 13 0.03 -20.71 9.25
CA TYR A 13 1.21 -20.05 8.69
C TYR A 13 2.47 -20.67 9.31
N PRO A 14 3.44 -21.10 8.48
CA PRO A 14 4.74 -21.52 8.98
C PRO A 14 5.46 -20.34 9.65
N ASP A 15 6.45 -20.63 10.50
CA ASP A 15 7.18 -19.56 11.19
C ASP A 15 8.04 -18.73 10.24
N TYR A 16 8.50 -19.33 9.13
CA TYR A 16 9.28 -18.68 8.10
C TYR A 16 9.00 -19.28 6.72
N ASP A 17 8.95 -18.41 5.71
CA ASP A 17 8.86 -18.79 4.30
C ASP A 17 10.21 -18.58 3.61
N GLU A 18 10.94 -19.68 3.39
CA GLU A 18 12.25 -19.67 2.71
C GLU A 18 12.16 -19.26 1.24
N LYS A 19 11.03 -19.53 0.57
CA LYS A 19 10.84 -19.25 -0.85
C LYS A 19 10.76 -17.75 -1.11
N PHE A 20 10.15 -17.02 -0.20
CA PHE A 20 9.97 -15.57 -0.33
C PHE A 20 10.73 -14.75 0.71
N ASN A 21 11.49 -15.39 1.60
CA ASN A 21 12.25 -14.75 2.67
C ASN A 21 11.37 -13.86 3.57
N ARG A 22 10.26 -14.41 4.06
CA ARG A 22 9.23 -13.70 4.84
C ARG A 22 8.97 -14.38 6.17
N THR A 23 8.65 -13.57 7.18
CA THR A 23 8.24 -14.06 8.49
C THR A 23 6.76 -14.47 8.50
N LYS A 24 6.36 -15.23 9.52
CA LYS A 24 4.95 -15.50 9.82
C LYS A 24 4.08 -14.26 9.86
N ASP A 25 4.56 -13.20 10.49
CA ASP A 25 3.83 -11.94 10.62
C ASP A 25 3.65 -11.26 9.26
N ASP A 26 4.66 -11.31 8.38
CA ASP A 26 4.55 -10.79 7.02
C ASP A 26 3.47 -11.53 6.22
N MET A 27 3.39 -12.86 6.35
CA MET A 27 2.38 -13.67 5.66
C MET A 27 0.96 -13.36 6.17
N ILE A 28 0.79 -13.24 7.49
CA ILE A 28 -0.49 -12.86 8.10
C ILE A 28 -0.90 -11.46 7.65
N LEU A 29 0.05 -10.52 7.65
CA LEU A 29 -0.19 -9.14 7.26
C LEU A 29 -0.57 -9.03 5.78
N GLU A 30 0.10 -9.80 4.91
CA GLU A 30 -0.23 -9.90 3.49
C GLU A 30 -1.66 -10.41 3.26
N ASP A 31 -2.06 -11.53 3.90
CA ASP A 31 -3.41 -12.09 3.76
C ASP A 31 -4.46 -11.10 4.29
N LEU A 32 -4.18 -10.45 5.42
CA LEU A 32 -5.08 -9.48 6.03
C LEU A 32 -5.28 -8.26 5.12
N ILE A 33 -4.20 -7.68 4.58
CA ILE A 33 -4.27 -6.54 3.67
C ILE A 33 -5.02 -6.92 2.39
N SER A 34 -4.62 -8.04 1.78
CA SER A 34 -5.18 -8.51 0.50
C SER A 34 -6.68 -8.78 0.63
N THR A 35 -7.07 -9.49 1.69
CA THR A 35 -8.47 -9.79 1.98
C THR A 35 -9.28 -8.51 2.22
N ASN A 36 -8.77 -7.56 3.02
CA ASN A 36 -9.49 -6.31 3.29
C ASN A 36 -9.64 -5.41 2.06
N ILE A 37 -8.62 -5.30 1.21
CA ILE A 37 -8.69 -4.48 -0.01
C ILE A 37 -9.63 -5.13 -1.03
N MET A 38 -9.52 -6.45 -1.25
CA MET A 38 -10.37 -7.17 -2.18
C MET A 38 -11.85 -7.17 -1.75
N GLN A 39 -12.14 -7.34 -0.46
CA GLN A 39 -13.52 -7.39 0.04
C GLN A 39 -14.23 -6.03 -0.01
N ARG A 40 -13.53 -4.92 0.22
CA ARG A 40 -14.13 -3.58 0.19
C ARG A 40 -14.32 -3.03 -1.22
N GLY A 41 -13.61 -3.58 -2.20
CA GLY A 41 -13.51 -3.04 -3.54
C GLY A 41 -12.56 -1.83 -3.58
N VAL A 42 -11.79 -1.77 -4.66
CA VAL A 42 -10.71 -0.79 -4.93
C VAL A 42 -11.14 0.68 -4.77
N GLY A 43 -12.43 1.00 -4.89
CA GLY A 43 -12.96 2.36 -4.80
C GLY A 43 -13.41 2.82 -3.41
N ASN A 44 -13.55 1.93 -2.42
CA ASN A 44 -14.11 2.28 -1.10
C ASN A 44 -13.05 2.32 0.02
N VAL A 45 -11.78 2.17 -0.35
CA VAL A 45 -10.68 2.24 0.62
C VAL A 45 -10.21 3.68 0.74
N ASN A 46 -10.00 4.12 1.99
CA ASN A 46 -9.41 5.42 2.26
C ASN A 46 -8.05 5.55 1.55
N PRO A 47 -7.79 6.62 0.78
CA PRO A 47 -6.56 6.77 0.00
C PRO A 47 -5.27 6.71 0.83
N MET A 48 -5.26 7.23 2.06
CA MET A 48 -4.09 7.16 2.94
C MET A 48 -3.84 5.74 3.43
N LYS A 49 -4.91 4.99 3.74
CA LYS A 49 -4.79 3.56 4.11
C LYS A 49 -4.29 2.74 2.93
N MET A 50 -4.80 3.01 1.72
CA MET A 50 -4.34 2.36 0.50
C MET A 50 -2.84 2.61 0.26
N ALA A 51 -2.37 3.85 0.43
CA ALA A 51 -0.97 4.19 0.29
C ALA A 51 -0.06 3.42 1.27
N LYS A 52 -0.47 3.30 2.54
CA LYS A 52 0.25 2.52 3.57
C LYS A 52 0.27 1.03 3.24
N CYS A 53 -0.87 0.46 2.83
CA CYS A 53 -0.96 -0.94 2.43
C CYS A 53 -0.06 -1.26 1.23
N ILE A 54 -0.03 -0.40 0.20
CA ILE A 54 0.85 -0.60 -0.97
C ILE A 54 2.31 -0.63 -0.55
N MET A 55 2.75 0.32 0.29
CA MET A 55 4.13 0.38 0.76
C MET A 55 4.53 -0.87 1.54
N GLU A 56 3.62 -1.37 2.39
CA GLU A 56 3.88 -2.55 3.21
C GLU A 56 3.90 -3.84 2.38
N LEU A 57 3.00 -3.95 1.40
CA LEU A 57 3.02 -5.05 0.43
C LEU A 57 4.31 -5.04 -0.38
N GLU A 58 4.82 -3.88 -0.81
CA GLU A 58 6.10 -3.81 -1.50
C GLU A 58 7.26 -4.25 -0.60
N ARG A 59 7.25 -3.89 0.70
CA ARG A 59 8.24 -4.36 1.67
C ARG A 59 8.20 -5.89 1.81
N ILE A 60 7.01 -6.45 2.04
CA ILE A 60 6.80 -7.89 2.20
C ILE A 60 7.21 -8.65 0.93
N LYS A 61 6.85 -8.13 -0.24
CA LYS A 61 7.16 -8.73 -1.54
C LYS A 61 8.59 -8.47 -2.03
N GLY A 62 9.39 -7.68 -1.31
CA GLY A 62 10.76 -7.34 -1.68
C GLY A 62 10.88 -6.42 -2.91
N ILE A 63 9.85 -5.62 -3.19
CA ILE A 63 9.84 -4.64 -4.29
C ILE A 63 10.47 -3.33 -3.79
N TYR A 64 11.75 -3.12 -4.11
CA TYR A 64 12.47 -1.89 -3.77
C TYR A 64 12.54 -0.92 -4.97
N LYS A 65 12.25 0.36 -4.75
CA LYS A 65 12.47 1.42 -5.75
C LYS A 65 13.98 1.61 -5.95
N GLY A 66 14.46 1.53 -7.19
CA GLY A 66 15.73 2.14 -7.58
C GLY A 66 16.90 1.21 -7.90
N ASN A 67 16.74 -0.11 -7.86
CA ASN A 67 17.68 -0.98 -8.55
C ASN A 67 16.99 -2.29 -8.86
N HIS A 68 17.20 -2.80 -10.07
CA HIS A 68 17.36 -4.23 -10.20
C HIS A 68 18.59 -4.55 -9.33
N GLN A 69 18.39 -4.73 -8.02
CA GLN A 69 19.34 -5.51 -7.28
C GLN A 69 19.26 -6.84 -8.00
N LYS A 70 20.25 -7.07 -8.87
CA LYS A 70 20.65 -8.39 -9.32
C LYS A 70 20.93 -9.12 -8.02
N VAL A 71 19.89 -9.66 -7.40
CA VAL A 71 20.03 -10.70 -6.42
C VAL A 71 20.75 -11.77 -7.23
N LYS A 72 22.06 -11.89 -7.00
CA LYS A 72 22.85 -13.01 -7.50
C LYS A 72 22.30 -14.25 -6.81
N GLN A 73 21.16 -14.72 -7.28
CA GLN A 73 20.66 -16.04 -6.99
C GLN A 73 20.23 -16.62 -8.33
N ASP A 74 20.88 -17.72 -8.68
CA ASP A 74 20.81 -18.46 -9.92
C ASP A 74 19.44 -19.09 -10.21
N ASN A 75 18.33 -18.40 -9.96
CA ASN A 75 17.01 -18.93 -10.28
C ASN A 75 16.13 -17.85 -10.90
N LEU A 76 15.70 -18.15 -12.12
CA LEU A 76 14.64 -17.52 -12.92
C LEU A 76 13.26 -17.55 -12.23
N THR A 77 13.17 -17.31 -10.93
CA THR A 77 11.89 -17.09 -10.25
C THR A 77 11.44 -15.67 -10.55
N SER A 78 10.42 -15.54 -11.40
CA SER A 78 9.74 -14.29 -11.75
C SER A 78 9.79 -13.29 -10.61
N GLN A 79 10.57 -12.22 -10.78
CA GLN A 79 10.61 -11.12 -9.83
C GLN A 79 9.21 -10.51 -9.76
N TYR A 80 8.51 -10.76 -8.66
CA TYR A 80 7.19 -10.19 -8.41
C TYR A 80 7.31 -8.65 -8.47
N SER A 81 6.60 -8.04 -9.40
CA SER A 81 6.80 -6.66 -9.80
C SER A 81 5.68 -5.74 -9.31
N GLN A 82 5.88 -4.42 -9.41
CA GLN A 82 4.80 -3.45 -9.18
C GLN A 82 3.61 -3.65 -10.13
N LYS A 83 3.82 -4.29 -11.29
CA LYS A 83 2.74 -4.56 -12.24
C LYS A 83 1.87 -5.71 -11.71
N ASP A 84 2.50 -6.79 -11.26
CA ASP A 84 1.81 -7.97 -10.71
C ASP A 84 0.99 -7.58 -9.47
N MET A 85 1.56 -6.78 -8.58
CA MET A 85 0.84 -6.22 -7.43
C MET A 85 -0.34 -5.36 -7.83
N ALA A 86 -0.18 -4.52 -8.85
CA ALA A 86 -1.28 -3.65 -9.30
C ALA A 86 -2.44 -4.49 -9.86
N GLU A 87 -2.13 -5.54 -10.62
CA GLU A 87 -3.12 -6.50 -11.14
C GLU A 87 -3.87 -7.23 -10.01
N GLU A 88 -3.16 -7.74 -9.00
CA GLU A 88 -3.78 -8.38 -7.83
C GLU A 88 -4.66 -7.42 -7.03
N LEU A 89 -4.25 -6.15 -6.92
CA LEU A 89 -5.03 -5.11 -6.27
C LEU A 89 -6.13 -4.52 -7.16
N GLY A 90 -6.29 -4.97 -8.41
CA GLY A 90 -7.30 -4.44 -9.33
C GLY A 90 -7.13 -2.96 -9.68
N ILE A 91 -5.89 -2.45 -9.64
CA ILE A 91 -5.54 -1.06 -10.00
C ILE A 91 -4.50 -1.02 -11.13
N THR A 92 -4.35 0.14 -11.75
CA THR A 92 -3.23 0.38 -12.64
C THR A 92 -1.93 0.59 -11.86
N ARG A 93 -0.80 0.24 -12.47
CA ARG A 93 0.55 0.59 -11.94
C ARG A 93 0.69 2.08 -11.65
N GLN A 94 0.06 2.94 -12.47
CA GLN A 94 0.04 4.39 -12.27
C GLN A 94 -0.69 4.77 -10.98
N GLN A 95 -1.88 4.21 -10.74
CA GLN A 95 -2.63 4.44 -9.50
C GLN A 95 -1.83 3.99 -8.28
N LEU A 96 -1.17 2.83 -8.34
CA LEU A 96 -0.30 2.35 -7.26
C LEU A 96 0.78 3.39 -6.93
N GLN A 97 1.45 3.93 -7.95
CA GLN A 97 2.46 4.97 -7.77
C GLN A 97 1.88 6.29 -7.27
N ASP A 98 0.68 6.67 -7.72
CA ASP A 98 -0.01 7.89 -7.30
C ASP A 98 -0.43 7.84 -5.84
N TYR A 99 -0.98 6.71 -5.35
CA TYR A 99 -1.27 6.54 -3.92
C TYR A 99 -0.01 6.68 -3.07
N LYS A 100 1.11 6.08 -3.48
CA LYS A 100 2.38 6.19 -2.75
C LYS A 100 2.86 7.63 -2.58
N LYS A 101 2.58 8.52 -3.55
CA LYS A 101 2.96 9.94 -3.45
C LYS A 101 2.27 10.63 -2.29
N LEU A 102 1.10 10.17 -1.84
CA LEU A 102 0.40 10.72 -0.69
C LEU A 102 1.21 10.61 0.62
N LEU A 103 2.13 9.65 0.70
CA LEU A 103 3.02 9.51 1.86
C LEU A 103 4.08 10.61 1.95
N ASN A 104 4.27 11.40 0.89
CA ASN A 104 5.19 12.55 0.88
C ASN A 104 4.54 13.84 1.39
N LEU A 105 3.22 13.82 1.64
CA LEU A 105 2.49 14.98 2.15
C LEU A 105 2.84 15.25 3.61
N ILE A 106 2.80 16.51 4.02
CA ILE A 106 2.87 16.90 5.44
C ILE A 106 1.65 16.35 6.22
N PRO A 107 1.75 16.18 7.55
CA PRO A 107 0.70 15.55 8.36
C PRO A 107 -0.69 16.17 8.19
N GLU A 108 -0.78 17.50 8.09
CA GLU A 108 -2.02 18.26 7.95
C GLU A 108 -2.73 17.90 6.63
N LEU A 109 -1.97 17.88 5.53
CA LEU A 109 -2.49 17.50 4.22
C LEU A 109 -2.87 16.01 4.16
N GLN A 110 -2.12 15.14 4.83
CA GLN A 110 -2.51 13.73 4.98
C GLN A 110 -3.85 13.59 5.69
N GLN A 111 -4.08 14.34 6.78
CA GLN A 111 -5.35 14.34 7.50
C GLN A 111 -6.50 14.86 6.63
N MET A 112 -6.28 15.90 5.83
CA MET A 112 -7.30 16.41 4.89
C MET A 112 -7.68 15.37 3.82
N VAL A 113 -6.72 14.57 3.36
CA VAL A 113 -7.03 13.46 2.43
C VAL A 113 -7.75 12.33 3.16
N GLU A 114 -7.37 12.04 4.41
CA GLU A 114 -7.97 10.97 5.19
C GLU A 114 -9.42 11.25 5.60
N ASN A 115 -9.75 12.49 5.98
CA ASN A 115 -11.11 12.88 6.37
C ASN A 115 -12.01 13.26 5.17
N GLY A 116 -11.46 13.32 3.96
CA GLY A 116 -12.19 13.62 2.73
C GLY A 116 -12.36 15.12 2.42
N SER A 117 -11.81 16.01 3.25
CA SER A 117 -11.78 17.46 2.98
C SER A 117 -10.90 17.82 1.78
N MET A 118 -9.97 16.94 1.40
CA MET A 118 -9.18 17.04 0.17
C MET A 118 -9.29 15.76 -0.66
N LYS A 119 -9.56 15.89 -1.96
CA LYS A 119 -9.51 14.76 -2.89
C LYS A 119 -8.07 14.25 -3.01
N ALA A 120 -7.86 12.94 -2.95
CA ALA A 120 -6.55 12.33 -3.14
C ALA A 120 -5.85 12.76 -4.44
N THR A 121 -6.62 12.96 -5.52
CA THR A 121 -6.10 13.47 -6.80
C THR A 121 -5.38 14.81 -6.66
N VAL A 122 -5.90 15.71 -5.80
CA VAL A 122 -5.27 17.00 -5.51
C VAL A 122 -3.99 16.77 -4.70
N GLY A 123 -4.06 15.91 -3.69
CA GLY A 123 -2.90 15.50 -2.89
C GLY A 123 -1.74 14.99 -3.75
N TYR A 124 -1.93 13.94 -4.56
CA TYR A 124 -0.82 13.33 -5.30
C TYR A 124 -0.44 14.03 -6.63
N LYS A 125 -1.32 14.82 -7.25
CA LYS A 125 -1.00 15.54 -8.51
C LYS A 125 -0.42 16.93 -8.29
N ILE A 126 -0.71 17.56 -7.15
CA ILE A 126 -0.30 18.93 -6.85
C ILE A 126 0.64 18.93 -5.64
N TRP A 127 0.12 18.66 -4.44
CA TRP A 127 0.87 18.82 -3.19
C TRP A 127 2.10 17.93 -3.11
N ALA A 128 1.97 16.65 -3.45
CA ALA A 128 3.07 15.69 -3.36
C ALA A 128 4.20 15.90 -4.39
N LYS A 129 4.06 16.86 -5.31
CA LYS A 129 5.13 17.26 -6.24
C LYS A 129 6.04 18.34 -5.67
N MET A 130 5.62 18.99 -4.57
CA MET A 130 6.37 20.04 -3.91
C MET A 130 7.14 19.47 -2.70
N PRO A 131 8.32 20.01 -2.37
CA PRO A 131 9.00 19.72 -1.11
C PRO A 131 8.11 20.04 0.10
N GLN A 132 8.32 19.35 1.22
CA GLN A 132 7.49 19.54 2.42
C GLN A 132 7.53 20.99 2.95
N GLU A 133 8.68 21.66 2.90
CA GLU A 133 8.80 23.08 3.28
C GLU A 133 7.89 24.00 2.44
N GLU A 134 7.79 23.76 1.12
CA GLU A 134 6.90 24.51 0.24
C GLU A 134 5.43 24.17 0.51
N GLN A 135 5.13 22.92 0.86
CA GLN A 135 3.79 22.52 1.29
C GLN A 135 3.38 23.27 2.57
N GLU A 136 4.25 23.33 3.58
CA GLU A 136 4.00 24.04 4.85
C GLU A 136 3.76 25.52 4.61
N LYS A 137 4.63 26.17 3.82
CA LYS A 137 4.50 27.58 3.48
C LYS A 137 3.15 27.88 2.82
N LEU A 138 2.82 27.14 1.75
CA LEU A 138 1.56 27.34 1.03
C LEU A 138 0.34 27.01 1.90
N PHE A 139 0.43 25.99 2.75
CA PHE A 139 -0.66 25.64 3.68
C PHE A 139 -0.92 26.77 4.68
N ASN A 140 0.13 27.39 5.22
CA ASN A 140 0.02 28.53 6.14
C ASN A 140 -0.46 29.81 5.44
N ASP A 141 -0.16 29.99 4.15
CA ASP A 141 -0.60 31.15 3.37
C ASP A 141 -2.09 31.08 2.98
N ILE A 142 -2.68 29.87 2.93
CA ILE A 142 -4.09 29.65 2.55
C ILE A 142 -5.02 29.33 3.73
N GLY A 143 -4.46 29.00 4.90
CA GLY A 143 -5.18 28.69 6.14
C GLY A 143 -5.54 29.94 6.93
#